data_AF-A0A955YTL6-F1
#
_entry.id   AF-A0A955YTL6-F1
#
_cell.length_a   1.000
_cell.length_b   1.000
_cell.length_c   1.000
_cell.angle_alpha   90.00
_cell.angle_beta   90.00
_cell.angle_gamma   90.00
#
_symmetry.space_group_name_H-M   'P 1'
#
loop_
_entity.id
_entity.type
_entity.pdbx_description
1 polymer ?
#
loop_
_entity_poly.entity_id
_entity_poly.type
_entity_poly.pdbx_seq_one_letter_code
_entity_poly.pdbx_strand_id
1 'polypeptide(L)'
;TYAEPFCGGAALYFALASREKRPFERALLADKNGELVACYNAVKTRVDDVIEALRKYKYDRDMFYDIRDRDTRGMSDVERGARLIYLNKTCFNGLWRVNASGKFNVPFGRYKSPRILDEDALRAASAALEPAEIVHGDFTEVTKGLGRGDFAYFDPPYVPVSKTASFTSYASDRFDGAEQE
;
A
#
# COMPACT_ATOMS: atom_id res chain seq x y z
N THR A 1 -14.35 -6.19 15.41
CA THR A 1 -13.66 -5.79 14.18
C THR A 1 -12.17 -5.74 14.44
N TYR A 2 -11.36 -6.09 13.45
CA TYR A 2 -9.91 -5.86 13.45
C TYR A 2 -9.59 -4.57 12.69
N ALA A 3 -8.69 -3.72 13.17
CA ALA A 3 -8.37 -2.46 12.50
C ALA A 3 -6.85 -2.24 12.39
N GLU A 4 -6.38 -1.80 11.22
CA GLU A 4 -5.04 -1.25 11.00
C GLU A 4 -5.16 0.16 10.40
N PRO A 5 -5.13 1.23 11.22
CA PRO A 5 -5.24 2.62 10.73
C PRO A 5 -4.01 3.12 9.97
N PHE A 6 -2.91 2.37 10.02
CA PHE A 6 -1.67 2.56 9.27
C PHE A 6 -1.30 1.25 8.59
N CYS A 7 -2.12 0.81 7.63
CA CYS A 7 -2.03 -0.57 7.15
C CYS A 7 -0.71 -0.84 6.40
N GLY A 8 -0.18 0.10 5.61
CA GLY A 8 1.06 -0.10 4.87
C GLY A 8 1.07 -1.43 4.09
N GLY A 9 2.02 -2.31 4.39
CA GLY A 9 2.09 -3.66 3.80
C GLY A 9 1.06 -4.67 4.33
N ALA A 10 0.25 -4.28 5.32
CA ALA A 10 -0.80 -5.06 5.98
C ALA A 10 -0.32 -6.44 6.48
N ALA A 11 0.93 -6.50 6.94
CA ALA A 11 1.60 -7.78 7.24
C ALA A 11 0.90 -8.54 8.38
N LEU A 12 0.49 -7.84 9.44
CA LEU A 12 -0.23 -8.44 10.57
C LEU A 12 -1.63 -8.87 10.13
N TYR A 13 -2.34 -8.02 9.39
CA TYR A 13 -3.61 -8.38 8.75
C TYR A 13 -3.52 -9.69 7.98
N PHE A 14 -2.61 -9.82 7.00
CA PHE A 14 -2.49 -11.02 6.17
C PHE A 14 -2.09 -12.25 7.00
N ALA A 15 -1.24 -12.09 8.03
CA ALA A 15 -0.88 -13.17 8.95
C ALA A 15 -2.06 -13.65 9.81
N LEU A 16 -3.01 -12.77 10.15
CA LEU A 16 -4.22 -13.12 10.89
C LEU A 16 -5.32 -13.66 9.96
N ALA A 17 -5.46 -13.09 8.75
CA ALA A 17 -6.46 -13.44 7.76
C ALA A 17 -6.24 -14.83 7.16
N SER A 18 -4.98 -15.27 7.07
CA SER A 18 -4.58 -16.59 6.55
C SER A 18 -4.73 -17.74 7.55
N ARG A 19 -5.12 -17.46 8.80
CA ARG A 19 -5.37 -18.51 9.79
C ARG A 19 -6.63 -19.29 9.46
N GLU A 20 -6.60 -20.62 9.67
CA GLU A 20 -7.76 -21.49 9.49
C GLU A 20 -8.99 -20.96 10.23
N LYS A 21 -8.81 -20.55 11.50
CA LYS A 21 -9.79 -19.78 12.25
C LYS A 21 -9.30 -18.35 12.42
N ARG A 22 -9.73 -17.49 11.49
CA ARG A 22 -9.48 -16.05 11.57
C ARG A 22 -10.09 -15.46 12.85
N PRO A 23 -9.37 -14.61 13.60
CA PRO A 23 -9.84 -14.08 14.89
C PRO A 23 -10.81 -12.89 14.74
N PHE A 24 -11.25 -12.57 13.52
CA PHE A 24 -12.17 -11.47 13.24
C PHE A 24 -13.12 -11.79 12.09
N GLU A 25 -14.33 -11.25 12.17
CA GLU A 25 -15.34 -11.33 11.11
C GLU A 25 -15.18 -10.22 10.08
N ARG A 26 -14.87 -9.01 10.55
CA ARG A 26 -14.69 -7.79 9.76
C ARG A 26 -13.34 -7.16 10.04
N ALA A 27 -12.76 -6.53 9.03
CA ALA A 27 -11.55 -5.73 9.17
C ALA A 27 -11.72 -4.32 8.60
N LEU A 28 -10.94 -3.38 9.13
CA LEU A 28 -10.79 -2.01 8.64
C LEU A 28 -9.30 -1.77 8.38
N LEU A 29 -8.91 -1.55 7.13
CA LEU A 29 -7.56 -1.19 6.74
C LEU A 29 -7.57 0.24 6.22
N ALA A 30 -6.75 1.10 6.79
CA ALA A 30 -6.66 2.49 6.34
C ALA A 30 -5.21 2.94 6.17
N ASP A 31 -5.02 3.90 5.27
CA ASP A 31 -3.73 4.55 5.06
C ASP A 31 -3.95 5.94 4.46
N LYS A 32 -3.03 6.88 4.74
CA LYS A 32 -2.98 8.20 4.09
C LYS A 32 -2.52 8.11 2.63
N ASN A 33 -1.91 6.99 2.22
CA ASN A 33 -1.46 6.80 0.85
C ASN A 33 -2.61 6.31 -0.05
N GLY A 34 -3.27 7.25 -0.73
CA GLY A 34 -4.36 6.93 -1.67
C GLY A 34 -3.97 6.00 -2.83
N GLU A 35 -2.70 5.89 -3.21
CA GLU A 35 -2.25 4.93 -4.24
C GLU A 35 -2.23 3.50 -3.69
N LEU A 36 -1.83 3.34 -2.42
CA LEU A 36 -1.84 2.05 -1.72
C LEU A 36 -3.28 1.57 -1.50
N VAL A 37 -4.17 2.47 -1.06
CA VAL A 37 -5.59 2.15 -0.86
C VAL A 37 -6.25 1.75 -2.19
N ALA A 38 -5.98 2.46 -3.28
CA ALA A 38 -6.46 2.10 -4.60
C ALA A 38 -5.95 0.72 -5.04
N CYS A 39 -4.66 0.44 -4.79
CA CYS A 39 -4.08 -0.87 -5.07
C CYS A 39 -4.80 -2.00 -4.33
N TYR A 40 -5.00 -1.86 -3.02
CA TYR A 40 -5.70 -2.87 -2.24
C TYR A 40 -7.15 -3.04 -2.68
N ASN A 41 -7.88 -1.95 -2.95
CA ASN A 41 -9.26 -2.02 -3.44
C ASN A 41 -9.35 -2.70 -4.82
N ALA A 42 -8.41 -2.42 -5.72
CA ALA A 42 -8.34 -3.07 -7.03
C ALA A 42 -8.02 -4.57 -6.90
N VAL A 43 -7.06 -4.93 -6.05
CA VAL A 43 -6.75 -6.35 -5.77
C VAL A 43 -7.93 -7.05 -5.10
N LYS A 44 -8.64 -6.39 -4.18
CA LYS A 44 -9.84 -6.96 -3.57
C LYS A 44 -10.93 -7.24 -4.61
N THR A 45 -11.29 -6.24 -5.42
CA THR A 45 -12.54 -6.26 -6.21
C THR A 45 -12.36 -6.64 -7.68
N ARG A 46 -11.17 -6.45 -8.25
CA ARG A 46 -10.90 -6.57 -9.70
C ARG A 46 -9.54 -7.24 -9.95
N VAL A 47 -9.19 -8.28 -9.17
CA VAL A 47 -7.86 -8.91 -9.19
C VAL A 47 -7.42 -9.38 -10.58
N ASP A 48 -8.34 -9.93 -11.37
CA ASP A 48 -8.08 -10.39 -12.73
C ASP A 48 -7.64 -9.26 -13.66
N ASP A 49 -8.29 -8.10 -13.56
CA ASP A 49 -7.92 -6.94 -14.37
C ASP A 49 -6.56 -6.36 -13.96
N VAL A 50 -6.22 -6.44 -12.66
CA VAL A 50 -4.88 -6.08 -12.16
C VAL A 50 -3.82 -7.03 -12.72
N ILE A 51 -4.10 -8.33 -12.73
CA ILE A 51 -3.22 -9.36 -13.32
C ILE A 51 -3.01 -9.06 -14.81
N GLU A 52 -4.09 -8.82 -15.57
CA GLU A 52 -3.99 -8.52 -17.01
C GLU A 52 -3.26 -7.20 -17.30
N ALA A 53 -3.41 -6.19 -16.44
CA ALA A 53 -2.63 -4.97 -16.54
C ALA A 53 -1.14 -5.22 -16.27
N LEU A 54 -0.80 -5.98 -15.23
CA LEU A 54 0.58 -6.33 -14.87
C LEU A 54 1.27 -7.19 -15.92
N ARG A 55 0.55 -8.09 -16.61
CA ARG A 55 1.10 -8.92 -17.71
C ARG A 55 1.73 -8.10 -18.84
N LYS A 56 1.28 -6.85 -19.02
CA LYS A 56 1.80 -5.94 -20.06
C LYS A 56 3.14 -5.32 -19.67
N TYR A 57 3.47 -5.30 -18.38
CA TYR A 57 4.68 -4.67 -17.88
C TYR A 57 5.88 -5.61 -17.91
N LYS A 58 7.01 -5.05 -18.32
CA LYS A 58 8.29 -5.75 -18.44
C LYS A 58 9.31 -5.09 -17.53
N TYR A 59 10.24 -5.89 -17.01
CA TYR A 59 11.40 -5.37 -16.30
C TYR A 59 12.34 -4.70 -17.31
N ASP A 60 12.06 -3.44 -17.59
CA ASP A 60 12.74 -2.62 -18.57
C ASP A 60 12.89 -1.20 -18.03
N ARG A 61 14.06 -0.60 -18.26
CA ARG A 61 14.41 0.69 -17.66
C ARG A 61 13.60 1.84 -18.26
N ASP A 62 13.37 1.81 -19.57
CA ASP A 62 12.67 2.90 -20.26
C ASP A 62 11.18 2.83 -19.96
N MET A 63 10.60 1.62 -19.96
CA MET A 63 9.24 1.37 -19.49
C MET A 63 9.05 1.80 -18.03
N PHE A 64 10.04 1.55 -17.16
CA PHE A 64 9.96 1.99 -15.77
C PHE A 64 9.78 3.50 -15.67
N TYR A 65 10.62 4.28 -16.35
CA TYR A 65 10.54 5.73 -16.30
C TYR A 65 9.28 6.28 -16.97
N ASP A 66 8.82 5.66 -18.07
CA ASP A 66 7.53 5.98 -18.67
C ASP A 66 6.38 5.80 -17.67
N ILE A 67 6.24 4.61 -17.08
CA ILE A 67 5.18 4.31 -16.11
C ILE A 67 5.30 5.19 -14.85
N ARG A 68 6.53 5.44 -14.39
CA ARG A 68 6.80 6.29 -13.23
C ARG A 68 6.31 7.71 -13.44
N ASP A 69 6.56 8.27 -14.62
CA ASP A 69 6.33 9.69 -14.89
C ASP A 69 4.92 9.97 -15.46
N ARG A 70 4.12 8.92 -15.74
CA ARG A 70 2.70 9.04 -16.11
C ARG A 70 1.89 9.80 -15.05
N ASP A 71 1.00 10.65 -15.54
CA ASP A 71 0.00 11.34 -14.73
C ASP A 71 -1.07 10.34 -14.28
N THR A 72 -1.27 10.21 -12.98
CA THR A 72 -2.26 9.29 -12.40
C THR A 72 -3.67 9.90 -12.34
N ARG A 73 -3.84 11.18 -12.69
CA ARG A 73 -5.16 11.82 -12.76
C ARG A 73 -6.04 11.10 -13.78
N GLY A 74 -7.19 10.61 -13.32
CA GLY A 74 -8.16 9.89 -14.14
C GLY A 74 -7.83 8.42 -14.38
N MET A 75 -6.73 7.89 -13.81
CA MET A 75 -6.50 6.45 -13.80
C MET A 75 -7.55 5.75 -12.92
N SER A 76 -8.02 4.60 -13.40
CA SER A 76 -8.79 3.67 -12.60
C SER A 76 -7.96 3.05 -11.47
N ASP A 77 -8.61 2.54 -10.42
CA ASP A 77 -7.90 1.85 -9.34
C ASP A 77 -7.10 0.63 -9.82
N VAL A 78 -7.57 -0.06 -10.89
CA VAL A 78 -6.82 -1.16 -11.52
C VAL A 78 -5.50 -0.67 -12.10
N GLU A 79 -5.51 0.45 -12.85
CA GLU A 79 -4.30 1.02 -13.43
C GLU A 79 -3.33 1.50 -12.34
N ARG A 80 -3.86 2.15 -11.30
CA ARG A 80 -3.08 2.62 -10.14
C ARG A 80 -2.48 1.45 -9.36
N GLY A 81 -3.25 0.39 -9.11
CA GLY A 81 -2.79 -0.82 -8.43
C GLY A 81 -1.70 -1.55 -9.21
N ALA A 82 -1.91 -1.80 -10.50
CA ALA A 82 -0.91 -2.43 -11.36
C ALA A 82 0.37 -1.57 -11.44
N ARG A 83 0.22 -0.25 -11.57
CA ARG A 83 1.35 0.70 -11.55
C ARG A 83 2.12 0.65 -10.23
N LEU A 84 1.43 0.68 -9.09
CA LEU A 84 2.06 0.63 -7.77
C LEU A 84 2.85 -0.66 -7.58
N ILE A 85 2.25 -1.82 -7.88
CA ILE A 85 2.91 -3.13 -7.76
C ILE A 85 4.15 -3.18 -8.66
N TYR A 86 4.02 -2.76 -9.92
CA TYR A 86 5.15 -2.74 -10.85
C TYR A 86 6.29 -1.85 -10.36
N LEU A 87 6.00 -0.61 -9.98
CA LEU A 87 7.00 0.32 -9.47
C LEU A 87 7.66 -0.22 -8.21
N ASN A 88 6.88 -0.77 -7.27
CA ASN A 88 7.41 -1.37 -6.05
C ASN A 88 8.37 -2.55 -6.35
N LYS A 89 7.99 -3.45 -7.25
CA LYS A 89 8.82 -4.63 -7.59
C LYS A 89 10.08 -4.29 -8.39
N THR A 90 10.14 -3.10 -9.00
CA THR A 90 11.22 -2.74 -9.95
C THR A 90 12.03 -1.53 -9.54
N CYS A 91 11.58 -0.70 -8.58
CA CYS A 91 12.32 0.45 -8.06
C CYS A 91 13.37 0.03 -7.02
N PHE A 92 14.31 0.94 -6.72
CA PHE A 92 15.33 0.71 -5.72
C PHE A 92 14.74 0.37 -4.33
N ASN A 93 15.11 -0.81 -3.81
CA ASN A 93 14.73 -1.33 -2.49
C ASN A 93 13.22 -1.48 -2.23
N GLY A 94 12.38 -1.48 -3.27
CA GLY A 94 10.93 -1.55 -3.09
C GLY A 94 10.36 -0.40 -2.26
N LEU A 95 11.02 0.76 -2.30
CA LEU A 95 10.61 1.94 -1.56
C LEU A 95 9.42 2.61 -2.24
N TRP A 96 8.50 3.12 -1.43
CA TRP A 96 7.50 4.08 -1.88
C TRP A 96 7.84 5.46 -1.33
N ARG A 97 8.31 6.37 -2.20
CA ARG A 97 8.67 7.74 -1.83
C ARG A 97 8.16 8.73 -2.85
N VAL A 98 7.54 9.79 -2.37
CA VAL A 98 7.05 10.91 -3.19
C VAL A 98 7.83 12.18 -2.88
N ASN A 99 7.89 13.10 -3.84
CA ASN A 99 8.40 14.45 -3.62
C ASN A 99 7.31 15.36 -3.01
N ALA A 100 7.65 16.63 -2.75
CA ALA A 100 6.72 17.62 -2.22
C ALA A 100 5.50 17.89 -3.12
N SER A 101 5.56 17.51 -4.39
CA SER A 101 4.44 17.60 -5.34
C SER A 101 3.63 16.30 -5.43
N GLY A 102 3.84 15.35 -4.51
CA GLY A 102 3.14 14.06 -4.48
C GLY A 102 3.57 13.05 -5.56
N LYS A 103 4.62 13.35 -6.34
CA LYS A 103 5.09 12.47 -7.42
C LYS A 103 6.10 11.45 -6.91
N PHE A 104 5.89 10.18 -7.24
CA PHE A 104 6.84 9.10 -6.94
C PHE A 104 8.21 9.39 -7.56
N ASN A 105 9.29 9.28 -6.78
CA ASN A 105 10.64 9.72 -7.21
C ASN A 105 11.76 8.69 -6.93
N VAL A 106 11.43 7.42 -6.74
CA VAL A 106 12.44 6.36 -6.55
C VAL A 106 13.03 5.96 -7.90
N PRO A 107 14.36 5.77 -8.02
CA PRO A 107 14.97 5.34 -9.27
C PRO A 107 14.73 3.85 -9.56
N PHE A 108 15.00 3.44 -10.80
CA PHE A 108 14.97 2.04 -11.21
C PHE A 108 15.96 1.22 -10.37
N GLY A 109 15.49 0.10 -9.84
CA GLY A 109 16.27 -0.87 -9.09
C GLY A 109 17.03 -1.83 -10.01
N ARG A 110 18.05 -2.49 -9.48
CA ARG A 110 18.86 -3.48 -10.22
C ARG A 110 18.60 -4.87 -9.65
N TYR A 111 17.70 -5.60 -10.29
CA TYR A 111 17.29 -6.95 -9.91
C TYR A 111 17.59 -7.94 -11.03
N LYS A 112 17.92 -9.19 -10.69
CA LYS A 112 18.18 -10.23 -11.70
C LYS A 112 16.89 -10.69 -12.40
N SER A 113 15.83 -10.88 -11.64
CA SER A 113 14.51 -11.27 -12.14
C SER A 113 13.46 -10.87 -11.09
N PRO A 114 12.98 -9.62 -11.09
CA PRO A 114 11.96 -9.21 -10.14
C PRO A 114 10.63 -9.90 -10.46
N ARG A 115 9.98 -10.45 -9.43
CA ARG A 115 8.64 -11.05 -9.55
C ARG A 115 7.60 -9.93 -9.63
N ILE A 116 7.45 -9.34 -10.82
CA ILE A 116 6.48 -8.29 -11.13
C ILE A 116 5.05 -8.83 -11.00
N LEU A 117 4.83 -10.02 -11.53
CA LEU A 117 3.53 -10.69 -11.51
C LEU A 117 3.62 -12.00 -10.72
N ASP A 118 2.71 -12.13 -9.76
CA ASP A 118 2.50 -13.29 -8.92
C ASP A 118 1.00 -13.54 -8.82
N GLU A 119 0.45 -14.26 -9.80
CA GLU A 119 -1.01 -14.43 -9.93
C GLU A 119 -1.61 -15.13 -8.70
N ASP A 120 -0.95 -16.17 -8.21
CA ASP A 120 -1.41 -16.93 -7.05
C ASP A 120 -1.42 -16.06 -5.78
N ALA A 121 -0.37 -15.27 -5.55
CA ALA A 121 -0.34 -14.37 -4.39
C ALA A 121 -1.38 -13.25 -4.50
N LEU A 122 -1.63 -12.72 -5.70
CA LEU A 122 -2.66 -11.69 -5.92
C LEU A 122 -4.06 -12.24 -5.66
N ARG A 123 -4.36 -13.44 -6.15
CA ARG A 123 -5.66 -14.10 -5.89
C ARG A 123 -5.81 -14.48 -4.42
N ALA A 124 -4.75 -14.96 -3.77
CA ALA A 124 -4.77 -15.24 -2.34
C ALA A 124 -4.98 -13.96 -1.52
N ALA A 125 -4.34 -12.85 -1.89
CA ALA A 125 -4.54 -11.56 -1.26
C ALA A 125 -5.97 -11.05 -1.46
N SER A 126 -6.52 -11.15 -2.68
CA SER A 126 -7.92 -10.81 -3.00
C SER A 126 -8.89 -11.55 -2.07
N ALA A 127 -8.77 -12.88 -1.99
CA ALA A 127 -9.61 -13.69 -1.09
C ALA A 127 -9.42 -13.32 0.39
N ALA A 128 -8.18 -13.03 0.80
CA ALA A 128 -7.90 -12.60 2.16
C ALA A 128 -8.50 -11.22 2.48
N LEU A 129 -8.66 -10.32 1.50
CA LEU A 129 -9.17 -8.96 1.64
C LEU A 129 -10.71 -8.85 1.63
N GLU A 130 -11.43 -9.92 1.30
CA GLU A 130 -12.91 -9.96 1.32
C GLU A 130 -13.55 -9.31 2.57
N PRO A 131 -13.16 -9.65 3.82
CA PRO A 131 -13.77 -9.07 5.02
C PRO A 131 -13.32 -7.65 5.34
N ALA A 132 -12.35 -7.08 4.59
CA ALA A 132 -11.75 -5.79 4.88
C ALA A 132 -12.49 -4.65 4.19
N GLU A 133 -12.91 -3.65 4.96
CA GLU A 133 -13.17 -2.31 4.46
C GLU A 133 -11.84 -1.58 4.32
N ILE A 134 -11.57 -0.98 3.15
CA ILE A 134 -10.26 -0.40 2.82
C ILE A 134 -10.44 1.08 2.49
N VAL A 135 -9.95 1.95 3.37
CA VAL A 135 -10.30 3.36 3.42
C VAL A 135 -9.06 4.25 3.24
N HIS A 136 -9.20 5.30 2.44
CA HIS A 136 -8.21 6.37 2.36
C HIS A 136 -8.59 7.44 3.39
N GLY A 137 -7.77 7.60 4.42
CA GLY A 137 -8.10 8.53 5.50
C GLY A 137 -7.03 8.64 6.56
N ASP A 138 -7.17 9.67 7.39
CA ASP A 138 -6.36 9.87 8.58
C ASP A 138 -6.76 8.90 9.70
N PHE A 139 -5.77 8.44 10.47
CA PHE A 139 -5.99 7.47 11.55
C PHE A 139 -6.99 7.96 12.60
N THR A 140 -7.03 9.27 12.90
CA THR A 140 -7.95 9.86 13.88
C THR A 140 -9.40 9.75 13.42
N GLU A 141 -9.66 9.87 12.11
CA GLU A 141 -11.02 9.79 11.56
C GLU A 141 -11.51 8.35 11.48
N VAL A 142 -10.67 7.44 10.96
CA VAL A 142 -11.06 6.03 10.76
C VAL A 142 -11.25 5.27 12.08
N THR A 143 -10.67 5.77 13.18
CA THR A 143 -10.79 5.15 14.50
C THR A 143 -12.01 5.61 15.31
N LYS A 144 -12.70 6.69 14.91
CA LYS A 144 -13.90 7.20 15.62
C LYS A 144 -15.04 6.17 15.71
N GLY A 145 -15.12 5.27 14.74
CA GLY A 145 -16.14 4.22 14.69
C GLY A 145 -15.81 2.98 15.52
N LEU A 146 -14.60 2.88 16.09
CA LEU A 146 -14.18 1.72 16.86
C LEU A 146 -14.78 1.74 18.27
N GLY A 147 -15.21 0.58 18.74
CA GLY A 147 -15.89 0.42 20.02
C GLY A 147 -15.34 -0.72 20.86
N ARG A 148 -16.05 -1.01 21.96
CA ARG A 148 -15.69 -2.08 22.88
C ARG A 148 -15.71 -3.44 22.15
N GLY A 149 -14.59 -4.16 22.21
CA GLY A 149 -14.43 -5.48 21.60
C GLY A 149 -13.75 -5.45 20.22
N ASP A 150 -13.46 -4.27 19.69
CA ASP A 150 -12.58 -4.12 18.53
C ASP A 150 -11.11 -4.23 18.94
N PHE A 151 -10.27 -4.68 18.01
CA PHE A 151 -8.81 -4.73 18.16
C PHE A 151 -8.17 -3.85 17.09
N ALA A 152 -7.46 -2.81 17.51
CA ALA A 152 -6.74 -1.90 16.62
C ALA A 152 -5.22 -2.08 16.78
N TYR A 153 -4.52 -2.24 15.66
CA TYR A 153 -3.07 -2.26 15.59
C TYR A 153 -2.57 -1.00 14.90
N PHE A 154 -1.74 -0.23 15.61
CA PHE A 154 -1.15 1.01 15.11
C PHE A 154 0.34 0.79 14.88
N ASP A 155 0.79 1.02 13.65
CA ASP A 155 2.21 1.05 13.26
C ASP A 155 2.51 2.35 12.51
N PRO A 156 2.44 3.51 13.21
CA PRO A 156 2.70 4.80 12.58
C PRO A 156 4.17 4.94 12.19
N PRO A 157 4.51 5.88 11.28
CA PRO A 157 5.90 6.19 10.97
C PRO A 157 6.71 6.52 12.24
N TYR A 158 7.85 5.85 12.43
CA TYR A 158 8.69 6.05 13.61
C TYR A 158 9.29 7.45 13.67
N VAL A 159 9.39 7.99 14.89
CA VAL A 159 10.08 9.25 15.17
C VAL A 159 11.58 9.11 14.80
N PRO A 160 12.16 10.05 14.04
CA PRO A 160 13.58 10.01 13.71
C PRO A 160 14.47 9.96 14.96
N VAL A 161 15.43 9.05 14.97
CA VAL A 161 16.36 8.83 16.11
C VAL A 161 17.29 10.04 16.33
N SER A 162 17.42 10.94 15.35
CA SER A 162 18.10 12.23 15.52
C SER A 162 17.50 13.33 14.63
N LYS A 163 17.66 14.60 15.03
CA LYS A 163 17.26 15.78 14.24
C LYS A 163 17.94 15.88 12.86
N THR A 164 19.02 15.14 12.63
CA THR A 164 19.79 15.11 11.38
C THR A 164 19.52 13.88 10.52
N ALA A 165 18.79 12.88 11.04
CA ALA A 165 18.37 11.70 10.31
C ALA A 165 17.12 12.01 9.45
N SER A 166 17.24 12.94 8.51
CA SER A 166 16.16 13.41 7.63
C SER A 166 15.83 12.45 6.49
N PHE A 167 15.75 11.14 6.77
CA PHE A 167 15.44 10.12 5.75
C PHE A 167 13.96 9.73 5.66
N THR A 168 13.07 10.34 6.45
CA THR A 168 11.64 10.03 6.45
C THR A 168 10.83 11.08 5.69
N SER A 169 10.79 10.95 4.36
CA SER A 169 9.80 11.64 3.52
C SER A 169 8.82 10.61 2.94
N TYR A 170 8.13 9.88 3.82
CA TYR A 170 6.96 9.09 3.46
C TYR A 170 5.75 10.02 3.61
N ALA A 171 5.12 10.40 2.50
CA ALA A 171 4.07 11.42 2.35
C ALA A 171 4.51 12.90 2.40
N SER A 172 3.75 13.74 1.69
CA SER A 172 3.88 15.20 1.70
C SER A 172 3.48 15.81 3.04
N ASP A 173 2.62 15.12 3.78
CA ASP A 173 2.22 15.43 5.15
C ASP A 173 3.09 14.62 6.11
N ARG A 174 3.96 15.30 6.85
CA ARG A 174 4.90 14.65 7.76
C ARG A 174 4.18 14.17 9.02
N PHE A 175 4.26 12.87 9.29
CA PHE A 175 3.96 12.33 10.61
C PHE A 175 5.05 12.77 11.58
N ASP A 176 4.73 13.77 12.40
CA ASP A 176 5.68 14.45 13.28
C ASP A 176 5.44 14.13 14.76
N GLY A 177 6.17 14.81 15.65
CA GLY A 177 6.04 14.59 17.09
C GLY A 177 4.67 14.98 17.64
N ALA A 178 3.95 15.92 17.01
CA ALA A 178 2.62 16.32 17.44
C ALA A 178 1.55 15.31 17.00
N GLU A 179 1.73 14.63 15.87
CA GLU A 179 0.86 13.49 15.49
C GLU A 179 1.10 12.23 16.36
N GLN A 180 2.23 12.15 17.07
CA GLN A 180 2.56 11.04 17.99
C GLN A 180 2.04 11.24 19.42
N GLU A 181 1.76 12.47 19.83
CA GLU A 181 1.21 12.83 21.16
C GLU A 181 -0.31 12.59 21.23
#